data_AF-A0A453SPB7-F1
#
_entry.id   AF-A0A453SPB7-F1
#
_cell.length_a   1.000
_cell.length_b   1.000
_cell.length_c   1.000
_cell.angle_alpha   90.00
_cell.angle_beta   90.00
_cell.angle_gamma   90.00
#
_symmetry.space_group_name_H-M   'P 1'
#
loop_
_entity.id
_entity.type
_entity.pdbx_description
1 polymer ?
#
loop_
_entity_poly.entity_id
_entity_poly.type
_entity_poly.pdbx_seq_one_letter_code
_entity_poly.pdbx_strand_id
1 'polypeptide(L)'
;MIEYFGTGSKFQDHSQKNTDSRKKQKTKHKIGSKTYSQLSFEKRNLETGEEPDCIVLWELTHTKNGTWSNTESQDVYVSTLTFWLFYSYSTMCIRHATTSAGIIHALDRVILVSSFILSILMPH
;
A
#
# COMPACT_ATOMS: atom_id res chain seq x y z
N MET A 1 -15.78 -9.35 -42.80
CA MET A 1 -14.57 -8.57 -42.45
C MET A 1 -14.24 -8.93 -41.01
N ILE A 2 -13.07 -9.51 -40.75
CA ILE A 2 -12.66 -9.85 -39.39
C ILE A 2 -12.02 -8.58 -38.81
N GLU A 3 -12.64 -7.98 -37.80
CA GLU A 3 -12.01 -6.89 -37.05
C GLU A 3 -10.72 -7.43 -36.41
N TYR A 4 -9.59 -6.89 -36.85
CA TYR A 4 -8.29 -7.26 -36.32
C TYR A 4 -8.18 -6.80 -34.86
N PHE A 5 -7.73 -7.70 -33.98
CA PHE A 5 -7.51 -7.40 -32.57
C PHE A 5 -6.52 -6.23 -32.44
N GLY A 6 -7.04 -5.04 -32.10
CA GLY A 6 -6.23 -3.84 -31.89
C GLY A 6 -6.65 -2.60 -32.69
N THR A 7 -7.52 -2.76 -33.68
CA THR A 7 -8.04 -1.64 -34.51
C THR A 7 -9.30 -0.99 -33.94
N GLY A 8 -9.94 -1.60 -32.94
CA GLY A 8 -11.11 -1.01 -32.29
C GLY A 8 -10.72 0.23 -31.47
N SER A 9 -11.44 1.34 -31.65
CA SER A 9 -11.19 2.60 -30.95
C SER A 9 -11.08 2.43 -29.43
N LYS A 10 -11.98 1.63 -28.84
CA LYS A 10 -11.95 1.32 -27.40
C LYS A 10 -10.63 0.69 -26.94
N PHE A 11 -10.03 -0.18 -27.76
CA PHE A 11 -8.75 -0.81 -27.42
C PHE A 11 -7.61 0.21 -27.49
N GLN A 12 -7.59 1.04 -28.55
CA GLN A 12 -6.59 2.09 -28.71
C GLN A 12 -6.66 3.11 -27.57
N ASP A 13 -7.86 3.52 -27.18
CA ASP A 13 -8.08 4.43 -26.04
C ASP A 13 -7.55 3.84 -24.73
N HIS A 14 -7.84 2.57 -24.45
CA HIS A 14 -7.30 1.88 -23.26
C HIS A 14 -5.78 1.73 -23.31
N SER A 15 -5.22 1.40 -24.47
CA SER A 15 -3.78 1.28 -24.67
C SER A 15 -3.05 2.61 -24.42
N GLN A 16 -3.61 3.71 -24.94
CA GLN A 16 -3.08 5.05 -24.74
C GLN A 16 -3.16 5.46 -23.26
N LYS A 17 -4.30 5.24 -22.60
CA LYS A 17 -4.47 5.47 -21.16
C LYS A 17 -3.47 4.67 -20.32
N ASN A 18 -3.25 3.40 -20.65
CA ASN A 18 -2.27 2.55 -19.97
C ASN A 18 -0.84 3.08 -20.15
N THR A 19 -0.50 3.52 -21.36
CA THR A 19 0.80 4.12 -21.68
C THR A 19 1.02 5.39 -20.88
N ASP A 20 0.05 6.29 -20.85
CA ASP A 20 0.16 7.55 -20.11
C ASP A 20 0.15 7.33 -18.60
N SER A 21 -0.58 6.33 -18.11
CA SER A 21 -0.53 5.92 -16.69
C SER A 21 0.85 5.37 -16.31
N ARG A 22 1.45 4.56 -17.19
CA ARG A 22 2.80 4.01 -16.98
C ARG A 22 3.87 5.10 -16.94
N LYS A 23 3.73 6.18 -17.72
CA LYS A 23 4.62 7.35 -17.64
C LYS A 23 4.54 8.07 -16.29
N LYS A 24 3.37 8.05 -15.64
CA LYS A 24 3.14 8.68 -14.32
C LYS A 24 3.50 7.76 -13.14
N GLN A 25 3.66 6.46 -13.39
CA GLN A 25 3.98 5.48 -12.36
C GLN A 25 5.38 5.75 -11.80
N LYS A 26 5.44 6.08 -10.52
CA LYS A 26 6.70 6.36 -9.82
C LYS A 26 7.32 5.10 -9.21
N THR A 27 6.51 4.19 -8.67
CA THR A 27 7.00 2.95 -8.02
C THR A 27 7.36 1.89 -9.05
N LYS A 28 8.39 1.09 -8.76
CA LYS A 28 8.92 0.10 -9.70
C LYS A 28 8.91 -1.31 -9.10
N HIS A 29 8.12 -2.19 -9.71
CA HIS A 29 8.11 -3.60 -9.37
C HIS A 29 9.38 -4.31 -9.86
N LYS A 30 9.99 -5.17 -9.04
CA LYS A 30 11.25 -5.88 -9.36
C LYS A 30 11.10 -7.39 -9.56
N ILE A 31 9.94 -7.98 -9.24
CA ILE A 31 9.77 -9.44 -9.26
C ILE A 31 9.64 -10.05 -10.69
N GLY A 32 9.56 -9.21 -11.72
CA GLY A 32 9.22 -9.63 -13.08
C GLY A 32 7.72 -9.87 -13.24
N SER A 33 7.36 -10.96 -13.92
CA SER A 33 5.99 -11.25 -14.36
C SER A 33 5.10 -11.95 -13.33
N LYS A 34 5.63 -12.25 -12.12
CA LYS A 34 4.80 -12.90 -11.10
C LYS A 34 3.73 -11.94 -10.60
N THR A 35 2.52 -12.48 -10.42
CA THR A 35 1.41 -11.73 -9.85
C THR A 35 1.53 -11.65 -8.33
N TYR A 36 0.81 -10.69 -7.74
CA TYR A 36 0.72 -10.54 -6.28
C TYR A 36 0.23 -11.83 -5.62
N SER A 37 -0.82 -12.47 -6.18
CA SER A 37 -1.37 -13.72 -5.67
C SER A 37 -0.40 -14.89 -5.75
N GLN A 38 0.38 -14.99 -6.83
CA GLN A 38 1.42 -16.02 -6.96
C GLN A 38 2.49 -15.84 -5.90
N LEU A 39 2.99 -14.62 -5.72
CA LEU A 39 3.97 -14.33 -4.68
C LEU A 39 3.43 -14.58 -3.28
N SER A 40 2.19 -14.19 -3.04
CA SER A 40 1.54 -14.37 -1.75
C SER A 40 1.45 -15.85 -1.38
N PHE A 41 1.06 -16.70 -2.34
CA PHE A 41 1.03 -18.14 -2.18
C PHE A 41 2.42 -18.74 -1.92
N GLU A 42 3.43 -18.33 -2.70
CA GLU A 42 4.83 -18.80 -2.54
C GLU A 42 5.45 -18.40 -1.20
N LYS A 43 4.96 -17.32 -0.59
CA LYS A 43 5.53 -16.70 0.61
C LYS A 43 4.70 -16.95 1.87
N ARG A 44 3.76 -17.89 1.82
CA ARG A 44 3.02 -18.34 3.00
C ARG A 44 3.96 -18.90 4.05
N ASN A 45 3.58 -18.70 5.31
CA ASN A 45 4.23 -19.37 6.41
C ASN A 45 4.06 -20.89 6.23
N LEU A 46 5.16 -21.65 6.24
CA LEU A 46 5.15 -23.09 5.99
C LEU A 46 4.47 -23.88 7.10
N GLU A 47 4.46 -23.37 8.33
CA GLU A 47 3.88 -24.03 9.50
C GLU A 47 2.41 -23.64 9.68
N THR A 48 2.08 -22.35 9.56
CA THR A 48 0.71 -21.85 9.81
C THR A 48 -0.15 -21.75 8.56
N GLY A 49 0.46 -21.75 7.37
CA GLY A 49 -0.23 -21.53 6.10
C GLY A 49 -0.70 -20.09 5.89
N GLU A 50 -0.40 -19.18 6.83
CA GLU A 50 -0.85 -17.79 6.78
C GLU A 50 -0.20 -17.03 5.63
N GLU A 51 -1.00 -16.15 5.04
CA GLU A 51 -0.60 -15.28 3.95
C GLU A 51 0.27 -14.11 4.47
N PRO A 52 1.32 -13.70 3.75
CA PRO A 52 2.12 -12.55 4.16
C PRO A 52 1.26 -11.28 4.20
N ASP A 53 1.52 -10.42 5.19
CA ASP A 53 0.85 -9.13 5.28
C ASP A 53 1.13 -8.26 4.05
N CYS A 54 0.20 -7.35 3.75
CA CYS A 54 0.25 -6.49 2.59
C CYS A 54 1.54 -5.65 2.51
N ILE A 55 2.08 -5.21 3.66
CA ILE A 55 3.31 -4.41 3.72
C ILE A 55 4.55 -5.27 3.44
N VAL A 56 4.55 -6.51 3.91
CA VAL A 56 5.60 -7.50 3.63
C VAL A 56 5.58 -7.86 2.15
N LEU A 57 4.40 -8.03 1.57
CA LEU A 57 4.26 -8.32 0.15
C LEU A 57 4.65 -7.12 -0.73
N TRP A 58 4.43 -5.89 -0.27
CA TRP A 58 4.95 -4.68 -0.91
C TRP A 58 6.48 -4.64 -0.91
N GLU A 59 7.11 -4.92 0.24
CA GLU A 59 8.57 -5.01 0.35
C GLU A 59 9.14 -6.07 -0.60
N LEU A 60 8.56 -7.28 -0.59
CA LEU A 60 9.00 -8.39 -1.45
C LEU A 60 8.93 -8.07 -2.94
N THR A 61 7.97 -7.26 -3.35
CA THR A 61 7.72 -6.90 -4.75
C THR A 61 8.59 -5.73 -5.24
N HIS A 62 9.02 -4.86 -4.32
CA HIS A 62 9.76 -3.63 -4.62
C HIS A 62 11.22 -3.67 -4.14
N THR A 63 11.66 -4.77 -3.53
CA THR A 63 13.06 -5.00 -3.18
C THR A 63 13.65 -6.15 -3.97
N LYS A 64 14.97 -6.14 -4.14
CA LYS A 64 15.74 -7.28 -4.63
C LYS A 64 17.00 -7.38 -3.79
N ASN A 65 17.18 -8.50 -3.09
CA ASN A 65 18.31 -8.73 -2.17
C ASN A 65 18.46 -7.59 -1.14
N GLY A 66 17.35 -7.12 -0.57
CA GLY A 66 17.33 -6.03 0.41
C GLY A 66 17.54 -4.62 -0.17
N THR A 67 17.75 -4.48 -1.48
CA THR A 67 17.87 -3.18 -2.15
C THR A 67 16.53 -2.75 -2.74
N TRP A 68 16.04 -1.57 -2.36
CA TRP A 68 14.82 -0.99 -2.92
C TRP A 68 14.95 -0.68 -4.40
N SER A 69 13.84 -0.78 -5.12
CA SER A 69 13.77 -0.48 -6.54
C SER A 69 14.05 0.98 -6.87
N ASN A 70 13.63 1.86 -5.97
CA ASN A 70 13.76 3.31 -5.99
C ASN A 70 13.23 3.90 -4.67
N THR A 71 13.59 5.16 -4.41
CA THR A 71 13.21 5.90 -3.21
C THR A 71 11.71 5.96 -3.02
N GLU A 72 10.93 6.18 -4.08
CA GLU A 72 9.48 6.34 -3.98
C GLU A 72 8.78 5.06 -3.48
N SER A 73 9.33 3.88 -3.79
CA SER A 73 8.76 2.62 -3.27
C SER A 73 9.09 2.42 -1.79
N GLN A 74 10.26 2.88 -1.37
CA GLN A 74 10.66 2.89 0.04
C GLN A 74 9.83 3.91 0.83
N ASP A 75 9.58 5.10 0.29
CA ASP A 75 8.77 6.14 0.94
C ASP A 75 7.33 5.66 1.18
N VAL A 76 6.74 4.96 0.20
CA VAL A 76 5.42 4.32 0.38
C VAL A 76 5.45 3.29 1.50
N TYR A 77 6.50 2.46 1.58
CA TYR A 77 6.66 1.48 2.65
C TYR A 77 6.77 2.15 4.04
N VAL A 78 7.63 3.16 4.16
CA VAL A 78 7.81 3.89 5.44
C VAL A 78 6.54 4.63 5.84
N SER A 79 5.87 5.31 4.90
CA SER A 79 4.63 6.04 5.16
C SER A 79 3.49 5.10 5.59
N THR A 80 3.33 3.96 4.92
CA THR A 80 2.32 2.98 5.28
C THR A 80 2.60 2.34 6.64
N LEU A 81 3.85 1.98 6.93
CA LEU A 81 4.25 1.42 8.22
C LEU A 81 4.02 2.42 9.36
N THR A 82 4.44 3.67 9.17
CA THR A 82 4.29 4.73 10.19
C THR A 82 2.82 5.03 10.47
N PHE A 83 1.98 5.10 9.43
CA PHE A 83 0.53 5.24 9.60
C PHE A 83 -0.06 4.09 10.41
N TRP A 84 0.30 2.85 10.09
CA TRP A 84 -0.21 1.66 10.79
C TRP A 84 0.22 1.61 12.25
N LEU A 85 1.49 1.93 12.54
CA LEU A 85 2.00 2.01 13.90
C LEU A 85 1.28 3.10 14.71
N PHE A 86 1.07 4.27 14.11
CA PHE A 86 0.35 5.36 14.76
C PHE A 86 -1.12 5.00 15.03
N TYR A 87 -1.79 4.38 14.05
CA TYR A 87 -3.17 3.92 14.19
C TYR A 87 -3.29 2.85 15.28
N SER A 88 -2.42 1.83 15.24
CA SER A 88 -2.39 0.75 16.24
C SER A 88 -2.15 1.30 17.65
N TYR A 89 -1.14 2.15 17.82
CA TYR A 89 -0.85 2.81 19.10
C TYR A 89 -2.03 3.63 19.61
N SER A 90 -2.67 4.41 18.73
CA SER A 90 -3.85 5.20 19.08
C SER A 90 -5.02 4.32 19.53
N THR A 91 -5.32 3.24 18.82
CA THR A 91 -6.39 2.31 19.20
C THR A 91 -6.10 1.59 20.53
N MET A 92 -4.83 1.24 20.79
CA MET A 92 -4.42 0.67 22.07
C MET A 92 -4.63 1.67 23.22
N CYS A 93 -4.21 2.93 23.04
CA CYS A 93 -4.39 3.98 24.04
C CYS A 93 -5.87 4.25 24.32
N ILE A 94 -6.72 4.24 23.28
CA ILE A 94 -8.18 4.39 23.43
C ILE A 94 -8.76 3.21 24.24
N ARG A 95 -8.42 1.95 23.90
CA ARG A 95 -8.90 0.77 24.65
C ARG A 95 -8.50 0.81 26.12
N HIS A 96 -7.27 1.22 26.42
CA HIS A 96 -6.82 1.39 27.80
C HIS A 96 -7.63 2.49 28.51
N ALA A 97 -7.79 3.66 27.88
CA ALA A 97 -8.53 4.78 28.43
C ALA A 97 -10.01 4.47 28.68
N THR A 98 -10.69 3.78 27.77
CA THR A 98 -12.10 3.37 27.92
C THR A 98 -12.31 2.28 28.97
N THR A 99 -11.26 1.50 29.26
CA THR A 99 -11.28 0.52 30.36
C THR A 99 -11.10 1.22 31.72
N SER A 100 -10.34 2.34 31.75
CA SER A 100 -10.06 3.11 32.97
C SER A 100 -11.06 4.23 33.29
N ALA A 101 -11.75 4.77 32.28
CA ALA A 101 -12.61 5.94 32.42
C ALA A 101 -13.79 5.85 31.45
N GLY A 102 -15.00 6.05 31.99
CA GLY A 102 -16.23 6.13 31.21
C GLY A 102 -16.10 7.05 30.00
N ILE A 103 -16.57 6.53 28.88
CA ILE A 103 -16.51 7.04 27.50
C ILE A 103 -17.04 8.48 27.41
N ILE A 104 -16.37 9.38 26.66
CA ILE A 104 -16.98 10.35 25.70
C ILE A 104 -15.95 11.34 25.09
N HIS A 105 -14.84 11.71 25.75
CA HIS A 105 -13.98 12.82 25.25
C HIS A 105 -12.75 12.46 24.40
N ALA A 106 -12.47 11.18 24.14
CA ALA A 106 -11.19 10.78 23.51
C ALA A 106 -11.19 10.81 21.96
N LEU A 107 -12.36 10.83 21.31
CA LEU A 107 -12.45 10.64 19.85
C LEU A 107 -12.07 11.91 19.05
N ASP A 108 -12.40 13.11 19.55
CA ASP A 108 -12.17 14.36 18.80
C ASP A 108 -10.70 14.74 18.67
N ARG A 109 -9.86 14.40 19.67
CA ARG A 109 -8.43 14.76 19.63
C ARG A 109 -7.62 13.86 18.68
N VAL A 110 -8.04 12.61 18.49
CA VAL A 110 -7.30 11.64 17.67
C VAL A 110 -7.49 11.90 16.18
N ILE A 111 -8.71 12.25 15.76
CA ILE A 111 -9.01 12.61 14.35
C ILE A 111 -8.26 13.87 13.93
N LEU A 112 -8.12 14.85 14.83
CA LEU A 112 -7.38 16.08 14.55
C LEU A 112 -5.88 15.86 14.42
N VAL A 113 -5.28 15.01 15.27
CA VAL A 113 -3.84 14.71 15.19
C VAL A 113 -3.51 13.86 13.96
N SER A 114 -4.35 12.87 13.62
CA SER A 114 -4.14 12.07 12.40
C SER A 114 -4.27 12.92 11.14
N SER A 115 -5.24 13.85 11.10
CA SER A 115 -5.42 14.76 9.96
C SER A 115 -4.27 15.75 9.82
N PHE A 116 -3.74 16.26 10.94
CA PHE A 116 -2.61 17.18 10.95
C PHE A 116 -1.32 16.52 10.47
N ILE A 117 -1.06 15.26 10.88
CA ILE A 117 0.13 14.52 10.43
C ILE A 117 0.04 14.15 8.93
N LEU A 118 -1.15 13.79 8.44
CA LEU A 118 -1.37 13.54 7.01
C LEU A 118 -1.10 14.80 6.16
N SER A 119 -1.40 15.98 6.72
CA SER A 119 -1.15 17.30 6.09
C SER A 119 0.35 17.63 5.99
N ILE A 120 1.17 17.10 6.91
CA ILE A 120 2.63 17.34 6.94
C ILE A 120 3.37 16.33 6.04
N LEU A 121 2.92 15.08 5.99
CA LEU A 121 3.59 14.01 5.23
C LEU A 121 3.25 14.00 3.73
N MET A 122 2.17 14.65 3.31
CA MET A 122 1.80 14.78 1.89
C MET A 122 1.53 16.25 1.51
N PRO A 123 2.58 17.10 1.40
CA PRO A 123 2.41 18.43 0.85
C PRO A 123 2.04 18.32 -0.64
N HIS A 124 0.98 19.04 -1.01
CA HIS A 124 0.35 19.02 -2.33
C HIS A 124 1.22 19.67 -3.42
#